data_AF-A0A1F4VF47-F1
#
_entry.id   AF-A0A1F4VF47-F1
#
_cell.length_a   1.000
_cell.length_b   1.000
_cell.length_c   1.000
_cell.angle_alpha   90.00
_cell.angle_beta   90.00
_cell.angle_gamma   90.00
#
_symmetry.space_group_name_H-M   'P 1'
#
loop_
_entity.id
_entity.type
_entity.pdbx_description
1 polymer ?
#
loop_
_entity_poly.entity_id
_entity_poly.type
_entity_poly.pdbx_seq_one_letter_code
_entity_poly.pdbx_strand_id
1 'polypeptide(L)'
;MEKGIKAFISPQSTDKKMEKNGLLFKLPKLPEIKDLRSKFVILINAVFFLFQIFYAAARQQYLNPYIPVWYTKPWGDLQLAPTAYIYIIPVVTLIFITVTLVILSKFSVLRSKEASFITLTFLTLATVFLTISEVRIVNIASSPFKPLFDPRLSSLLPYLFISLAVCVLLVPLCIKLAYKYDIVTDPERDKHPGMILKKPSARGGAVAFFLSFLVIALIFVPLTRVTVGLYIGAFITTLIGLADDIKSINPYVRLLVLLPIAVIITLAVSDLHIFYFASPFDGIMRLDFIKITYEIFDMKFNFFPVADIFTVIWILWVMNMLSWSNAVDGQFSGMTAITCIITAVIAVGLLKIDHEQIYVARLAVIAAGASLGLLPYNWHPSKIMWGFGATAMGLTISVLSIMAGTKVAVATLVLIVPTLDALVTIVRRILQKKSPVWGDRGHLHHRLLDMGFSQQGVAILYWVITALIGVIALLASGRAKFLALLTIGGIVSFILVAMNLKGEPDKLKLQEPAK
;
A
#
# COMPACT_ATOMS: atom_id res chain seq x y z
N MET A 1 -0.05 -36.70 62.57
CA MET A 1 0.84 -35.58 62.17
C MET A 1 0.06 -34.46 61.49
N GLU A 2 -1.19 -34.25 61.94
CA GLU A 2 -1.94 -33.00 61.81
C GLU A 2 -1.50 -32.01 62.91
N LYS A 3 -1.76 -30.71 62.69
CA LYS A 3 -1.91 -29.63 63.67
C LYS A 3 -0.63 -29.03 64.30
N GLY A 4 -0.44 -27.75 63.99
CA GLY A 4 0.45 -26.79 64.64
C GLY A 4 0.90 -25.80 63.56
N ILE A 5 0.32 -24.63 63.36
CA ILE A 5 -0.02 -23.60 64.35
C ILE A 5 -1.21 -22.79 63.80
N LYS A 6 -2.37 -22.93 64.45
CA LYS A 6 -3.51 -22.02 64.34
C LYS A 6 -3.57 -21.21 65.64
N ALA A 7 -4.00 -19.97 65.48
CA ALA A 7 -4.50 -19.06 66.50
C ALA A 7 -3.45 -18.33 67.35
N PHE A 8 -3.21 -17.06 67.02
CA PHE A 8 -3.31 -15.98 67.99
C PHE A 8 -3.84 -14.71 67.26
N ILE A 9 -5.07 -14.34 67.61
CA ILE A 9 -5.66 -12.98 67.61
C ILE A 9 -6.18 -12.37 66.29
N SER A 10 -7.51 -12.36 66.16
CA SER A 10 -8.29 -11.30 65.47
C SER A 10 -8.39 -10.05 66.39
N PRO A 11 -8.64 -8.81 65.93
CA PRO A 11 -9.98 -8.44 65.44
C PRO A 11 -10.11 -7.23 64.47
N GLN A 12 -11.24 -7.19 63.76
CA GLN A 12 -12.15 -6.05 63.52
C GLN A 12 -11.65 -4.70 62.91
N SER A 13 -12.32 -4.34 61.80
CA SER A 13 -12.97 -3.04 61.43
C SER A 13 -12.28 -1.68 61.64
N THR A 14 -12.65 -0.72 60.76
CA THR A 14 -12.38 0.75 60.79
C THR A 14 -10.93 1.11 60.43
N ASP A 15 -10.57 1.97 59.47
CA ASP A 15 -11.13 3.23 58.95
C ASP A 15 -10.69 3.37 57.47
N LYS A 16 -11.51 3.74 56.48
CA LYS A 16 -12.25 5.00 56.34
C LYS A 16 -11.42 6.25 56.66
N LYS A 17 -10.23 6.41 56.05
CA LYS A 17 -9.59 7.72 55.77
C LYS A 17 -8.24 7.52 55.08
N MET A 18 -8.22 7.53 53.74
CA MET A 18 -7.13 8.12 52.94
C MET A 18 -7.64 8.37 51.51
N GLU A 19 -8.85 8.91 51.40
CA GLU A 19 -9.21 9.83 50.32
C GLU A 19 -8.94 11.23 50.86
N LYS A 20 -7.83 11.85 50.46
CA LYS A 20 -7.76 13.30 50.24
C LYS A 20 -6.53 13.67 49.44
N ASN A 21 -6.81 14.29 48.29
CA ASN A 21 -6.00 15.34 47.66
C ASN A 21 -4.84 14.93 46.75
N GLY A 22 -5.08 14.01 45.83
CA GLY A 22 -4.34 13.94 44.56
C GLY A 22 -5.23 14.39 43.42
N LEU A 23 -5.16 15.66 43.02
CA LEU A 23 -5.72 16.21 41.78
C LEU A 23 -4.97 15.63 40.57
N LEU A 24 -5.05 14.31 40.38
CA LEU A 24 -4.69 13.67 39.12
C LEU A 24 -5.88 13.88 38.19
N PHE A 25 -5.73 14.80 37.24
CA PHE A 25 -6.60 14.93 36.07
C PHE A 25 -6.73 13.53 35.43
N LYS A 26 -7.79 12.79 35.77
CA LYS A 26 -8.19 11.60 35.02
C LYS A 26 -8.63 12.10 33.66
N LEU A 27 -7.77 11.94 32.66
CA LEU A 27 -8.12 12.16 31.26
C LEU A 27 -9.44 11.43 31.00
N PRO A 28 -10.46 12.10 30.41
CA PRO A 28 -11.72 11.46 30.12
C PRO A 28 -11.46 10.22 29.24
N LYS A 29 -12.02 9.07 29.62
CA LYS A 29 -11.96 7.88 28.78
C LYS A 29 -12.53 8.26 27.41
N LEU A 30 -11.70 8.13 26.37
CA LEU A 30 -12.12 8.40 24.99
C LEU A 30 -13.40 7.61 24.68
N PRO A 31 -14.39 8.23 24.02
CA PRO A 31 -15.62 7.54 23.69
C PRO A 31 -15.30 6.31 22.84
N GLU A 32 -15.85 5.15 23.22
CA GLU A 32 -15.68 3.91 22.49
C GLU A 32 -16.54 3.95 21.22
N ILE A 33 -16.06 4.65 20.20
CA ILE A 33 -16.74 4.78 18.91
C ILE A 33 -16.59 3.43 18.18
N LYS A 34 -17.68 2.66 18.13
CA LYS A 34 -17.67 1.31 17.52
C LYS A 34 -17.73 1.34 16.00
N ASP A 35 -18.23 2.43 15.42
CA ASP A 35 -18.43 2.56 13.97
C ASP A 35 -17.14 2.91 13.21
N LEU A 36 -16.86 2.16 12.14
CA LEU A 36 -15.66 2.31 11.32
C LEU A 36 -15.64 3.64 10.55
N ARG A 37 -16.80 4.13 10.08
CA ARG A 37 -16.89 5.40 9.34
C ARG A 37 -16.51 6.57 10.25
N SER A 38 -17.06 6.59 11.46
CA SER A 38 -16.74 7.59 12.48
C SER A 38 -15.27 7.58 12.87
N LYS A 39 -14.64 6.40 13.03
CA LYS A 39 -13.18 6.29 13.24
C LYS A 39 -12.37 6.87 12.08
N PHE A 40 -12.80 6.62 10.85
CA PHE A 40 -12.14 7.15 9.66
C PHE A 40 -12.23 8.69 9.60
N VAL A 41 -13.38 9.27 9.95
CA VAL A 41 -13.54 10.73 10.00
C VAL A 41 -12.66 11.37 11.10
N ILE A 42 -12.48 10.72 12.24
CA ILE A 42 -11.54 11.18 13.28
C ILE A 42 -10.11 11.15 12.76
N LEU A 43 -9.72 10.08 12.08
CA LEU A 43 -8.39 9.97 11.47
C LEU A 43 -8.15 11.09 10.45
N ILE A 44 -9.13 11.39 9.59
CA ILE A 44 -9.05 12.50 8.64
C ILE A 44 -8.79 13.83 9.35
N ASN A 45 -9.54 14.13 10.42
CA ASN A 45 -9.35 15.37 11.18
C ASN A 45 -7.98 15.42 11.87
N ALA A 46 -7.49 14.30 12.39
CA ALA A 46 -6.14 14.21 12.94
C ALA A 46 -5.06 14.47 11.88
N VAL A 47 -5.23 13.95 10.66
CA VAL A 47 -4.33 14.20 9.52
C VAL A 47 -4.33 15.67 9.14
N PHE A 48 -5.49 16.32 9.05
CA PHE A 48 -5.56 17.76 8.80
C PHE A 48 -4.88 18.57 9.91
N PHE A 49 -5.13 18.25 11.17
CA PHE A 49 -4.47 18.91 12.29
C PHE A 49 -2.94 18.79 12.24
N LEU A 50 -2.43 17.59 11.97
CA LEU A 50 -0.98 17.36 11.80
C LEU A 50 -0.44 18.12 10.58
N PHE A 51 -1.19 18.16 9.48
CA PHE A 51 -0.83 18.95 8.30
C PHE A 51 -0.73 20.44 8.63
N GLN A 52 -1.68 21.01 9.37
CA GLN A 52 -1.65 22.41 9.78
C GLN A 52 -0.38 22.72 10.60
N ILE A 53 -0.06 21.92 11.61
CA ILE A 53 1.17 22.11 12.40
C ILE A 53 2.42 22.07 11.50
N PHE A 54 2.50 21.05 10.65
CA PHE A 54 3.65 20.87 9.77
C PHE A 54 3.75 22.00 8.74
N TYR A 55 2.63 22.43 8.17
CA TYR A 55 2.57 23.46 7.15
C TYR A 55 2.95 24.82 7.73
N ALA A 56 2.39 25.22 8.88
CA ALA A 56 2.80 26.41 9.62
C ALA A 56 4.32 26.41 9.91
N ALA A 57 4.85 25.30 10.44
CA ALA A 57 6.27 25.17 10.76
C ALA A 57 7.17 25.25 9.52
N ALA A 58 6.82 24.53 8.45
CA ALA A 58 7.59 24.54 7.20
C ALA A 58 7.58 25.90 6.49
N ARG A 59 6.55 26.73 6.74
CA ARG A 59 6.34 28.00 6.06
C ARG A 59 6.74 29.22 6.86
N GLN A 60 7.01 29.05 8.16
CA GLN A 60 7.35 30.14 9.07
C GLN A 60 8.49 31.03 8.57
N GLN A 61 9.53 30.45 7.96
CA GLN A 61 10.69 31.18 7.45
C GLN A 61 10.40 32.10 6.24
N TYR A 62 9.28 31.87 5.54
CA TYR A 62 8.91 32.65 4.34
C TYR A 62 7.89 33.75 4.65
N LEU A 63 7.23 33.68 5.81
CA LEU A 63 6.19 34.60 6.21
C LEU A 63 6.78 35.97 6.56
N ASN A 64 6.05 37.02 6.20
CA ASN A 64 6.34 38.38 6.64
C ASN A 64 6.20 38.49 8.16
N PRO A 65 6.85 39.47 8.82
CA PRO A 65 6.74 39.70 10.27
C PRO A 65 5.31 39.88 10.77
N TYR A 66 4.42 40.30 9.86
CA TYR A 66 3.02 40.54 10.11
C TYR A 66 2.16 39.81 9.08
N ILE A 67 1.20 39.01 9.57
CA ILE A 67 0.31 38.18 8.75
C ILE A 67 -1.17 38.49 9.09
N PRO A 68 -2.10 38.29 8.14
CA PRO A 68 -3.53 38.38 8.41
C PRO A 68 -3.98 37.31 9.42
N VAL A 69 -4.76 37.72 10.41
CA VAL A 69 -5.18 36.84 11.52
C VAL A 69 -6.27 35.88 11.04
N TRP A 70 -7.47 36.36 10.68
CA TRP A 70 -8.58 35.47 10.32
C TRP A 70 -9.57 36.05 9.28
N TYR A 71 -9.62 37.36 9.04
CA TYR A 71 -10.23 38.04 7.88
C TYR A 71 -9.92 39.56 7.98
N THR A 72 -10.15 40.33 6.90
CA THR A 72 -10.14 41.80 6.92
C THR A 72 -11.19 42.36 7.88
N LYS A 73 -10.91 43.50 8.50
CA LYS A 73 -11.88 44.25 9.31
C LYS A 73 -13.15 44.55 8.48
N PRO A 74 -14.32 44.78 9.10
CA PRO A 74 -15.56 45.09 8.38
C PRO A 74 -15.46 46.26 7.38
N TRP A 75 -14.48 47.15 7.57
CA TRP A 75 -14.19 48.32 6.72
C TRP A 75 -13.00 48.13 5.75
N GLY A 76 -12.52 46.90 5.56
CA GLY A 76 -11.61 46.54 4.46
C GLY A 76 -10.12 46.41 4.80
N ASP A 77 -9.65 46.86 5.97
CA ASP A 77 -8.22 46.75 6.32
C ASP A 77 -7.85 45.36 6.87
N LEU A 78 -6.70 44.82 6.46
CA LEU A 78 -6.16 43.57 7.01
C LEU A 78 -5.79 43.77 8.49
N GLN A 79 -6.42 43.01 9.40
CA GLN A 79 -5.93 42.93 10.77
C GLN A 79 -4.69 42.04 10.79
N LEU A 80 -3.53 42.70 10.82
CA LEU A 80 -2.23 42.07 10.88
C LEU A 80 -1.87 41.71 12.33
N ALA A 81 -1.23 40.56 12.51
CA ALA A 81 -0.63 40.14 13.78
C ALA A 81 0.76 39.55 13.56
N PRO A 82 1.57 39.43 14.61
CA PRO A 82 2.88 38.80 14.52
C PRO A 82 2.79 37.40 13.89
N THR A 83 3.79 37.04 13.07
CA THR A 83 3.85 35.75 12.36
C THR A 83 3.57 34.52 13.24
N ALA A 84 3.95 34.55 14.52
CA ALA A 84 3.70 33.48 15.48
C ALA A 84 2.20 33.12 15.62
N TYR A 85 1.29 34.03 15.27
CA TYR A 85 -0.15 33.83 15.35
C TYR A 85 -0.66 32.83 14.31
N ILE A 86 0.15 32.41 13.32
CA ILE A 86 -0.21 31.33 12.40
C ILE A 86 -0.55 30.03 13.14
N TYR A 87 0.11 29.78 14.29
CA TYR A 87 -0.12 28.60 15.13
C TYR A 87 -1.46 28.65 15.90
N ILE A 88 -2.19 29.76 15.89
CA ILE A 88 -3.55 29.82 16.47
C ILE A 88 -4.49 28.89 15.69
N ILE A 89 -4.33 28.76 14.38
CA ILE A 89 -5.19 27.90 13.54
C ILE A 89 -5.14 26.43 13.99
N PRO A 90 -3.96 25.76 14.08
CA PRO A 90 -3.91 24.39 14.59
C PRO A 90 -4.39 24.28 16.04
N VAL A 91 -4.13 25.27 16.90
CA VAL A 91 -4.66 25.27 18.28
C VAL A 91 -6.20 25.29 18.29
N VAL A 92 -6.83 26.13 17.46
CA VAL A 92 -8.28 26.17 17.31
C VAL A 92 -8.80 24.84 16.78
N THR A 93 -8.17 24.25 15.75
CA THR A 93 -8.52 22.91 15.25
C THR A 93 -8.48 21.86 16.36
N LEU A 94 -7.44 21.86 17.20
CA LEU A 94 -7.32 20.95 18.33
C LEU A 94 -8.46 21.14 19.35
N ILE A 95 -8.86 22.39 19.61
CA ILE A 95 -10.01 22.71 20.47
C ILE A 95 -11.29 22.15 19.85
N PHE A 96 -11.54 22.36 18.55
CA PHE A 96 -12.70 21.81 17.84
C PHE A 96 -12.75 20.28 17.92
N ILE A 97 -11.63 19.60 17.67
CA ILE A 97 -11.53 18.14 17.78
C ILE A 97 -11.84 17.70 19.21
N THR A 98 -11.20 18.32 20.20
CA THR A 98 -11.35 17.96 21.63
C THR A 98 -12.78 18.17 22.11
N VAL A 99 -13.37 19.34 21.83
CA VAL A 99 -14.76 19.67 22.18
C VAL A 99 -15.72 18.68 21.53
N THR A 100 -15.52 18.35 20.25
CA THR A 100 -16.36 17.36 19.55
C THR A 100 -16.27 15.98 20.20
N LEU A 101 -15.06 15.51 20.54
CA LEU A 101 -14.89 14.23 21.24
C LEU A 101 -15.52 14.24 22.64
N VAL A 102 -15.46 15.36 23.36
CA VAL A 102 -16.12 15.53 24.67
C VAL A 102 -17.64 15.50 24.51
N ILE A 103 -18.20 16.20 23.51
CA ILE A 103 -19.63 16.17 23.19
C ILE A 103 -20.09 14.74 22.88
N LEU A 104 -19.37 14.03 22.02
CA LEU A 104 -19.67 12.64 21.67
C LEU A 104 -19.58 11.69 22.89
N SER A 105 -18.71 11.98 23.86
CA SER A 105 -18.59 11.17 25.07
C SER A 105 -19.70 11.43 26.10
N LYS A 106 -20.15 12.68 26.24
CA LYS A 106 -21.14 13.11 27.24
C LYS A 106 -22.60 12.96 26.81
N PHE A 107 -22.94 13.20 25.54
CA PHE A 107 -24.34 13.23 25.11
C PHE A 107 -24.79 11.88 24.54
N SER A 108 -25.70 11.21 25.26
CA SER A 108 -26.23 9.89 24.89
C SER A 108 -26.97 9.88 23.54
N VAL A 109 -27.63 10.98 23.18
CA VAL A 109 -28.34 11.15 21.89
C VAL A 109 -27.38 11.10 20.69
N LEU A 110 -26.15 11.58 20.87
CA LEU A 110 -25.12 11.62 19.83
C LEU A 110 -24.33 10.30 19.70
N ARG A 111 -24.61 9.28 20.55
CA ARG A 111 -24.06 7.93 20.41
C ARG A 111 -24.72 7.08 19.33
N SER A 112 -25.82 7.54 18.72
CA SER A 112 -26.32 6.90 17.50
C SER A 112 -25.27 7.01 16.39
N LYS A 113 -25.21 5.99 15.52
CA LYS A 113 -24.19 5.92 14.46
C LYS A 113 -24.29 7.12 13.52
N GLU A 114 -25.53 7.51 13.21
CA GLU A 114 -25.88 8.58 12.29
C GLU A 114 -25.53 9.95 12.87
N ALA A 115 -25.90 10.22 14.13
CA ALA A 115 -25.61 11.51 14.75
C ALA A 115 -24.11 11.71 15.03
N SER A 116 -23.40 10.65 15.44
CA SER A 116 -21.93 10.65 15.55
C SER A 116 -21.28 10.99 14.22
N PHE A 117 -21.71 10.33 13.14
CA PHE A 117 -21.16 10.56 11.81
C PHE A 117 -21.42 11.98 11.29
N ILE A 118 -22.65 12.50 11.46
CA ILE A 118 -23.01 13.88 11.07
C ILE A 118 -22.16 14.90 11.85
N THR A 119 -22.07 14.75 13.17
CA THR A 119 -21.28 15.65 14.03
C THR A 119 -19.81 15.66 13.62
N LEU A 120 -19.23 14.49 13.37
CA LEU A 120 -17.85 14.36 12.91
C LEU A 120 -17.65 14.92 11.50
N THR A 121 -18.66 14.86 10.63
CA THR A 121 -18.61 15.47 9.29
C THR A 121 -18.59 16.99 9.38
N PHE A 122 -19.39 17.60 10.26
CA PHE A 122 -19.31 19.04 10.53
C PHE A 122 -17.93 19.45 11.07
N LEU A 123 -17.35 18.65 11.97
CA LEU A 123 -15.98 18.83 12.43
C LEU A 123 -15.00 18.81 11.25
N THR A 124 -15.13 17.85 10.32
CA THR A 124 -14.29 17.81 9.12
C THR A 124 -14.43 19.06 8.26
N LEU A 125 -15.66 19.53 8.02
CA LEU A 125 -15.88 20.76 7.25
C LEU A 125 -15.21 21.97 7.90
N ALA A 126 -15.34 22.11 9.22
CA ALA A 126 -14.65 23.17 9.98
C ALA A 126 -13.13 23.05 9.83
N THR A 127 -12.57 21.87 10.07
CA THR A 127 -11.13 21.61 9.95
C THR A 127 -10.60 21.88 8.54
N VAL A 128 -11.35 21.53 7.50
CA VAL A 128 -11.00 21.83 6.09
C VAL A 128 -10.99 23.33 5.86
N PHE A 129 -12.00 24.07 6.34
CA PHE A 129 -12.07 25.52 6.22
C PHE A 129 -10.89 26.22 6.92
N LEU A 130 -10.53 25.75 8.11
CA LEU A 130 -9.36 26.22 8.86
C LEU A 130 -8.06 25.98 8.09
N THR A 131 -7.92 24.79 7.50
CA THR A 131 -6.75 24.44 6.68
C THR A 131 -6.65 25.32 5.43
N ILE A 132 -7.77 25.56 4.75
CA ILE A 132 -7.81 26.46 3.57
C ILE A 132 -7.41 27.88 3.97
N SER A 133 -7.89 28.35 5.13
CA SER A 133 -7.56 29.67 5.65
C SER A 133 -6.06 29.81 5.95
N GLU A 134 -5.45 28.80 6.57
CA GLU A 134 -4.00 28.76 6.82
C GLU A 134 -3.19 28.81 5.52
N VAL A 135 -3.53 27.94 4.56
CA VAL A 135 -2.88 27.91 3.25
C VAL A 135 -3.01 29.25 2.53
N ARG A 136 -4.18 29.88 2.60
CA ARG A 136 -4.41 31.21 2.02
C ARG A 136 -3.55 32.28 2.70
N ILE A 137 -3.51 32.33 4.03
CA ILE A 137 -2.72 33.30 4.80
C ILE A 137 -1.24 33.18 4.42
N VAL A 138 -0.72 31.96 4.38
CA VAL A 138 0.66 31.71 3.96
C VAL A 138 0.89 32.19 2.53
N ASN A 139 0.00 31.90 1.58
CA ASN A 139 0.17 32.30 0.19
C ASN A 139 0.14 33.82 -0.03
N ILE A 140 -0.65 34.59 0.74
CA ILE A 140 -0.76 36.05 0.57
C ILE A 140 0.27 36.84 1.39
N ALA A 141 0.78 36.27 2.48
CA ALA A 141 1.64 36.97 3.45
C ALA A 141 3.06 36.41 3.53
N SER A 142 3.52 35.71 2.48
CA SER A 142 4.88 35.20 2.37
C SER A 142 5.60 35.74 1.15
N SER A 143 6.93 35.73 1.26
CA SER A 143 7.80 35.81 0.09
C SER A 143 7.65 34.56 -0.79
N PRO A 144 7.89 34.65 -2.11
CA PRO A 144 7.81 33.50 -3.01
C PRO A 144 8.62 32.31 -2.48
N PHE A 145 7.95 31.18 -2.30
CA PHE A 145 8.56 29.97 -1.76
C PHE A 145 8.35 28.78 -2.70
N LYS A 146 9.23 27.79 -2.60
CA LYS A 146 9.05 26.53 -3.34
C LYS A 146 7.81 25.78 -2.79
N PRO A 147 6.89 25.35 -3.65
CA PRO A 147 5.69 24.61 -3.23
C PRO A 147 6.06 23.36 -2.43
N LEU A 148 5.16 22.96 -1.52
CA LEU A 148 5.47 21.94 -0.50
C LEU A 148 5.62 20.56 -1.15
N PHE A 149 4.84 20.36 -2.20
CA PHE A 149 4.91 19.24 -3.12
C PHE A 149 5.36 19.77 -4.48
N ASP A 150 6.10 18.97 -5.21
CA ASP A 150 6.44 19.28 -6.60
C ASP A 150 5.14 19.52 -7.40
N PRO A 151 4.95 20.66 -8.08
CA PRO A 151 3.75 20.91 -8.87
C PRO A 151 3.50 19.81 -9.91
N ARG A 152 4.57 19.17 -10.37
CA ARG A 152 4.52 18.03 -11.30
C ARG A 152 3.94 16.78 -10.67
N LEU A 153 4.00 16.62 -9.34
CA LEU A 153 3.26 15.58 -8.62
C LEU A 153 1.78 15.95 -8.49
N SER A 154 1.49 17.22 -8.20
CA SER A 154 0.10 17.67 -8.06
C SER A 154 -0.69 17.55 -9.38
N SER A 155 -0.03 17.77 -10.52
CA SER A 155 -0.63 17.59 -11.85
C SER A 155 -0.95 16.14 -12.19
N LEU A 156 -0.47 15.17 -11.41
CA LEU A 156 -0.76 13.74 -11.60
C LEU A 156 -2.02 13.28 -10.85
N LEU A 157 -2.47 14.03 -9.84
CA LEU A 157 -3.63 13.67 -9.01
C LEU A 157 -4.92 13.42 -9.82
N PRO A 158 -5.25 14.20 -10.87
CA PRO A 158 -6.45 13.94 -11.67
C PRO A 158 -6.47 12.52 -12.26
N TYR A 159 -5.34 12.03 -12.80
CA TYR A 159 -5.28 10.69 -13.41
C TYR A 159 -5.48 9.58 -12.37
N LEU A 160 -4.96 9.77 -11.16
CA LEU A 160 -5.17 8.86 -10.03
C LEU A 160 -6.66 8.78 -9.66
N PHE A 161 -7.31 9.93 -9.45
CA PHE A 161 -8.70 9.97 -9.02
C PHE A 161 -9.67 9.50 -10.11
N ILE A 162 -9.40 9.82 -11.38
CA ILE A 162 -10.21 9.33 -12.51
C ILE A 162 -10.10 7.80 -12.60
N SER A 163 -8.88 7.24 -12.53
CA SER A 163 -8.68 5.78 -12.55
C SER A 163 -9.32 5.09 -11.33
N LEU A 164 -9.23 5.71 -10.15
CA LEU A 164 -9.92 5.22 -8.96
C LEU A 164 -11.43 5.19 -9.17
N ALA A 165 -12.03 6.28 -9.65
CA ALA A 165 -13.46 6.37 -9.89
C ALA A 165 -13.93 5.34 -10.93
N VAL A 166 -13.23 5.20 -12.05
CA VAL A 166 -13.55 4.20 -13.08
C VAL A 166 -13.48 2.79 -12.52
N CYS A 167 -12.43 2.45 -11.78
CA CYS A 167 -12.31 1.13 -11.17
C CYS A 167 -13.47 0.87 -10.18
N VAL A 168 -13.77 1.80 -9.28
CA VAL A 168 -14.90 1.69 -8.32
C VAL A 168 -16.22 1.43 -9.03
N LEU A 169 -16.47 2.06 -10.17
CA LEU A 169 -17.68 1.86 -10.97
C LEU A 169 -17.70 0.51 -11.70
N LEU A 170 -16.55 0.00 -12.12
CA LEU A 170 -16.41 -1.29 -12.81
C LEU A 170 -16.54 -2.49 -11.84
N VAL A 171 -16.08 -2.37 -10.59
CA VAL A 171 -16.06 -3.51 -9.66
C VAL A 171 -17.43 -4.18 -9.46
N PRO A 172 -18.55 -3.44 -9.23
CA PRO A 172 -19.87 -4.06 -9.08
C PRO A 172 -20.29 -4.90 -10.29
N LEU A 173 -19.91 -4.49 -11.50
CA LEU A 173 -20.18 -5.27 -12.72
C LEU A 173 -19.35 -6.55 -12.73
N CYS A 174 -18.05 -6.47 -12.43
CA CYS A 174 -17.18 -7.63 -12.32
C CYS A 174 -17.69 -8.64 -11.26
N ILE A 175 -18.16 -8.16 -10.11
CA ILE A 175 -18.77 -9.00 -9.07
C ILE A 175 -20.00 -9.72 -9.63
N LYS A 176 -20.93 -9.00 -10.26
CA LYS A 176 -22.15 -9.60 -10.85
C LYS A 176 -21.82 -10.67 -11.88
N LEU A 177 -20.84 -10.42 -12.75
CA LEU A 177 -20.40 -11.38 -13.76
C LEU A 177 -19.73 -12.59 -13.12
N ALA A 178 -18.88 -12.40 -12.11
CA ALA A 178 -18.24 -13.49 -11.39
C ALA A 178 -19.27 -14.44 -10.73
N TYR A 179 -20.31 -13.91 -10.08
CA TYR A 179 -21.40 -14.74 -9.55
C TYR A 179 -22.22 -15.42 -10.66
N LYS A 180 -22.46 -14.74 -11.79
CA LYS A 180 -23.21 -15.32 -12.93
C LYS A 180 -22.49 -16.52 -13.55
N TYR A 181 -21.17 -16.47 -13.63
CA TYR A 181 -20.33 -17.51 -14.23
C TYR A 181 -19.70 -18.46 -13.19
N ASP A 182 -20.14 -18.41 -11.94
CA ASP A 182 -19.61 -19.21 -10.82
C ASP A 182 -18.08 -19.10 -10.62
N ILE A 183 -17.51 -17.93 -10.91
CA ILE A 183 -16.11 -17.60 -10.68
C ILE A 183 -15.95 -17.02 -9.27
N VAL A 184 -16.35 -17.81 -8.27
CA VAL A 184 -16.42 -17.41 -6.86
C VAL A 184 -15.62 -18.40 -6.02
N THR A 185 -14.82 -17.89 -5.08
CA THR A 185 -14.24 -18.73 -4.03
C THR A 185 -15.25 -18.88 -2.91
N ASP A 186 -15.69 -20.09 -2.64
CA ASP A 186 -16.58 -20.40 -1.52
C ASP A 186 -15.83 -21.23 -0.48
N PRO A 187 -15.65 -20.74 0.77
CA PRO A 187 -14.94 -21.50 1.80
C PRO A 187 -15.63 -22.82 2.20
N GLU A 188 -16.92 -23.01 1.92
CA GLU A 188 -17.62 -24.28 2.16
C GLU A 188 -17.34 -25.32 1.07
N ARG A 189 -17.22 -24.87 -0.19
CA ARG A 189 -16.95 -25.69 -1.37
C ARG A 189 -15.46 -25.95 -1.60
N ASP A 190 -14.66 -24.88 -1.53
CA ASP A 190 -13.26 -24.86 -1.96
C ASP A 190 -12.34 -25.02 -0.75
N LYS A 191 -11.91 -26.26 -0.47
CA LYS A 191 -10.96 -26.52 0.61
C LYS A 191 -9.52 -26.42 0.10
N HIS A 192 -8.79 -25.39 0.54
CA HIS A 192 -7.35 -25.28 0.27
C HIS A 192 -6.59 -24.82 1.52
N PRO A 193 -5.31 -25.22 1.69
CA PRO A 193 -4.54 -24.96 2.91
C PRO A 193 -4.44 -23.46 3.27
N GLY A 194 -4.42 -22.56 2.29
CA GLY A 194 -4.36 -21.11 2.52
C GLY A 194 -5.71 -20.40 2.75
N MET A 195 -6.81 -21.12 3.05
CA MET A 195 -8.15 -20.51 3.10
C MET A 195 -8.30 -19.60 4.32
N ILE A 196 -8.60 -18.33 4.06
CA ILE A 196 -8.86 -17.32 5.11
C ILE A 196 -10.24 -16.67 5.01
N LEU A 197 -10.98 -16.93 3.92
CA LEU A 197 -12.30 -16.35 3.71
C LEU A 197 -13.32 -16.96 4.69
N LYS A 198 -14.19 -16.10 5.21
CA LYS A 198 -15.33 -16.51 6.05
C LYS A 198 -16.65 -16.53 5.28
N LYS A 199 -16.68 -15.90 4.11
CA LYS A 199 -17.86 -15.79 3.24
C LYS A 199 -17.40 -15.92 1.78
N PRO A 200 -18.30 -16.35 0.88
CA PRO A 200 -17.97 -16.39 -0.54
C PRO A 200 -17.53 -15.02 -1.07
N SER A 201 -16.49 -15.02 -1.90
CA SER A 201 -15.92 -13.79 -2.49
C SER A 201 -15.64 -14.03 -3.97
N ALA A 202 -16.04 -13.07 -4.81
CA ALA A 202 -15.84 -13.16 -6.26
C ALA A 202 -14.34 -13.18 -6.62
N ARG A 203 -13.95 -13.90 -7.67
CA ARG A 203 -12.61 -13.77 -8.29
C ARG A 203 -12.65 -12.78 -9.46
N GLY A 204 -11.49 -12.38 -9.98
CA GLY A 204 -11.39 -11.50 -11.15
C GLY A 204 -11.26 -10.00 -10.84
N GLY A 205 -10.85 -9.61 -9.63
CA GLY A 205 -10.52 -8.22 -9.32
C GLY A 205 -9.42 -7.64 -10.23
N ALA A 206 -8.53 -8.48 -10.74
CA ALA A 206 -7.53 -8.09 -11.74
C ALA A 206 -8.14 -7.61 -13.07
N VAL A 207 -9.31 -8.13 -13.47
CA VAL A 207 -10.00 -7.68 -14.69
C VAL A 207 -10.50 -6.25 -14.51
N ALA A 208 -11.07 -5.92 -13.35
CA ALA A 208 -11.49 -4.56 -13.03
C ALA A 208 -10.29 -3.59 -13.02
N PHE A 209 -9.18 -4.01 -12.39
CA PHE A 209 -7.93 -3.27 -12.41
C PHE A 209 -7.44 -3.02 -13.85
N PHE A 210 -7.33 -4.08 -14.66
CA PHE A 210 -6.78 -3.99 -16.01
C PHE A 210 -7.64 -3.11 -16.92
N LEU A 211 -8.97 -3.28 -16.90
CA LEU A 211 -9.87 -2.46 -17.71
C LEU A 211 -9.79 -0.97 -17.32
N SER A 212 -9.76 -0.67 -16.02
CA SER A 212 -9.60 0.70 -15.55
C SER A 212 -8.24 1.28 -15.95
N PHE A 213 -7.16 0.52 -15.74
CA PHE A 213 -5.81 0.92 -16.10
C PHE A 213 -5.68 1.18 -17.60
N LEU A 214 -6.14 0.24 -18.44
CA LEU A 214 -6.04 0.33 -19.90
C LEU A 214 -6.83 1.53 -20.44
N VAL A 215 -8.11 1.68 -20.05
CA VAL A 215 -8.97 2.75 -20.57
C VAL A 215 -8.37 4.13 -20.26
N ILE A 216 -7.95 4.35 -19.01
CA ILE A 216 -7.38 5.64 -18.62
C ILE A 216 -5.99 5.84 -19.23
N ALA A 217 -5.16 4.80 -19.33
CA ALA A 217 -3.85 4.88 -19.96
C ALA A 217 -3.94 5.22 -21.45
N LEU A 218 -4.86 4.61 -22.21
CA LEU A 218 -5.08 4.90 -23.64
C LEU A 218 -5.52 6.35 -23.89
N ILE A 219 -6.23 6.97 -22.95
CA ILE A 219 -6.70 8.36 -23.07
C ILE A 219 -5.56 9.35 -22.78
N PHE A 220 -4.73 9.09 -21.77
CA PHE A 220 -3.81 10.10 -21.20
C PHE A 220 -2.32 9.83 -21.44
N VAL A 221 -1.97 8.69 -22.03
CA VAL A 221 -0.59 8.26 -22.27
C VAL A 221 -0.42 7.89 -23.75
N PRO A 222 0.58 8.45 -24.46
CA PRO A 222 0.79 8.19 -25.88
C PRO A 222 1.19 6.74 -26.13
N LEU A 223 0.84 6.24 -27.32
CA LEU A 223 1.19 4.90 -27.78
C LEU A 223 2.64 4.86 -28.30
N THR A 224 3.56 4.53 -27.41
CA THR A 224 4.94 4.16 -27.75
C THR A 224 5.10 2.63 -27.75
N ARG A 225 6.16 2.10 -28.37
CA ARG A 225 6.48 0.66 -28.34
C ARG A 225 6.43 0.08 -26.93
N VAL A 226 7.01 0.81 -25.97
CA VAL A 226 7.04 0.39 -24.55
C VAL A 226 5.63 0.32 -23.95
N THR A 227 4.81 1.35 -24.15
CA THR A 227 3.43 1.37 -23.61
C THR A 227 2.53 0.32 -24.26
N VAL A 228 2.69 0.09 -25.57
CA VAL A 228 1.95 -0.95 -26.30
C VAL A 228 2.35 -2.33 -25.80
N GLY A 229 3.64 -2.58 -25.61
CA GLY A 229 4.14 -3.82 -25.01
C GLY A 229 3.56 -4.05 -23.60
N LEU A 230 3.55 -3.01 -22.75
CA LEU A 230 2.92 -3.06 -21.43
C LEU A 230 1.43 -3.44 -21.52
N TYR A 231 0.66 -2.80 -22.40
CA TYR A 231 -0.78 -3.06 -22.53
C TYR A 231 -1.05 -4.48 -23.01
N ILE A 232 -0.29 -4.97 -24.00
CA ILE A 232 -0.40 -6.36 -24.50
C ILE A 232 -0.01 -7.35 -23.40
N GLY A 233 1.09 -7.11 -22.70
CA GLY A 233 1.54 -7.95 -21.58
C GLY A 233 0.52 -8.03 -20.45
N ALA A 234 0.00 -6.88 -20.02
CA ALA A 234 -1.03 -6.79 -18.99
C ALA A 234 -2.34 -7.46 -19.44
N PHE A 235 -2.70 -7.36 -20.72
CA PHE A 235 -3.87 -8.05 -21.29
C PHE A 235 -3.71 -9.58 -21.22
N ILE A 236 -2.60 -10.10 -21.77
CA ILE A 236 -2.33 -11.54 -21.81
C ILE A 236 -2.27 -12.12 -20.39
N THR A 237 -1.59 -11.46 -19.47
CA THR A 237 -1.50 -11.90 -18.06
C THR A 237 -2.84 -11.83 -17.33
N THR A 238 -3.69 -10.85 -17.64
CA THR A 238 -5.06 -10.81 -17.12
C THR A 238 -5.89 -11.98 -17.64
N LEU A 239 -5.76 -12.35 -18.92
CA LEU A 239 -6.43 -13.52 -19.50
C LEU A 239 -5.95 -14.83 -18.89
N ILE A 240 -4.63 -15.00 -18.72
CA ILE A 240 -4.05 -16.17 -18.03
C ILE A 240 -4.57 -16.21 -16.58
N GLY A 241 -4.61 -15.07 -15.90
CA GLY A 241 -5.20 -14.86 -14.58
C GLY A 241 -6.62 -15.38 -14.47
N LEU A 242 -7.48 -14.92 -15.38
CA LEU A 242 -8.89 -15.31 -15.42
C LEU A 242 -9.06 -16.79 -15.76
N ALA A 243 -8.27 -17.32 -16.70
CA ALA A 243 -8.30 -18.72 -17.06
C ALA A 243 -7.88 -19.63 -15.88
N ASP A 244 -6.89 -19.21 -15.10
CA ASP A 244 -6.45 -19.90 -13.89
C ASP A 244 -7.50 -19.84 -12.77
N ASP A 245 -8.15 -18.69 -12.59
CA ASP A 245 -9.23 -18.53 -11.60
C ASP A 245 -10.44 -19.44 -11.89
N ILE A 246 -10.67 -19.80 -13.17
CA ILE A 246 -11.75 -20.70 -13.62
C ILE A 246 -11.31 -22.17 -13.60
N LYS A 247 -10.14 -22.48 -14.19
CA LYS A 247 -9.73 -23.87 -14.47
C LYS A 247 -8.70 -24.44 -13.49
N SER A 248 -8.11 -23.62 -12.61
CA SER A 248 -7.01 -24.01 -11.72
C SER A 248 -5.87 -24.69 -12.50
N ILE A 249 -5.19 -23.92 -13.36
CA ILE A 249 -4.16 -24.44 -14.26
C ILE A 249 -2.98 -24.97 -13.43
N ASN A 250 -2.34 -26.04 -13.93
CA ASN A 250 -1.17 -26.60 -13.28
C ASN A 250 -0.10 -25.50 -13.02
N PRO A 251 0.36 -25.32 -11.77
CA PRO A 251 1.32 -24.27 -11.41
C PRO A 251 2.61 -24.30 -12.24
N TYR A 252 3.08 -25.47 -12.66
CA TYR A 252 4.28 -25.60 -13.49
C TYR A 252 4.06 -25.07 -14.90
N VAL A 253 2.92 -25.38 -15.53
CA VAL A 253 2.57 -24.89 -16.88
C VAL A 253 2.42 -23.37 -16.84
N ARG A 254 1.75 -22.87 -15.81
CA ARG A 254 1.56 -21.45 -15.58
C ARG A 254 2.89 -20.70 -15.43
N LEU A 255 3.79 -21.21 -14.57
CA LEU A 255 5.08 -20.58 -14.24
C LEU A 255 6.13 -20.71 -15.35
N LEU A 256 6.22 -21.87 -16.01
CA LEU A 256 7.29 -22.19 -16.97
C LEU A 256 6.91 -21.93 -18.42
N VAL A 257 5.61 -21.79 -18.72
CA VAL A 257 5.14 -21.62 -20.11
C VAL A 257 4.32 -20.35 -20.27
N LEU A 258 3.17 -20.25 -19.59
CA LEU A 258 2.21 -19.18 -19.86
C LEU A 258 2.75 -17.78 -19.47
N LEU A 259 3.27 -17.62 -18.25
CA LEU A 259 3.83 -16.33 -17.82
C LEU A 259 5.08 -15.95 -18.63
N PRO A 260 6.07 -16.83 -18.86
CA PRO A 260 7.23 -16.50 -19.68
C PRO A 260 6.87 -16.07 -21.10
N ILE A 261 5.90 -16.73 -21.75
CA ILE A 261 5.44 -16.32 -23.08
C ILE A 261 4.87 -14.89 -23.05
N ALA A 262 4.04 -14.57 -22.05
CA ALA A 262 3.49 -13.22 -21.91
C ALA A 262 4.59 -12.17 -21.72
N VAL A 263 5.61 -12.48 -20.92
CA VAL A 263 6.77 -11.60 -20.71
C VAL A 263 7.58 -11.46 -21.99
N ILE A 264 7.90 -12.54 -22.69
CA ILE A 264 8.67 -12.51 -23.94
C ILE A 264 7.96 -11.66 -25.00
N ILE A 265 6.64 -11.81 -25.16
CA ILE A 265 5.84 -10.97 -26.08
C ILE A 265 5.91 -9.50 -25.66
N THR A 266 5.80 -9.22 -24.35
CA THR A 266 5.93 -7.86 -23.81
C THR A 266 7.27 -7.25 -24.20
N LEU A 267 8.37 -7.98 -23.99
CA LEU A 267 9.73 -7.51 -24.29
C LEU A 267 9.97 -7.35 -25.80
N ALA A 268 9.49 -8.29 -26.61
CA ALA A 268 9.62 -8.24 -28.07
C ALA A 268 8.93 -7.01 -28.69
N VAL A 269 7.78 -6.60 -28.14
CA VAL A 269 7.06 -5.40 -28.60
C VAL A 269 7.66 -4.12 -28.02
N SER A 270 8.06 -4.15 -26.75
CA SER A 270 8.53 -2.95 -26.04
C SER A 270 9.99 -2.58 -26.29
N ASP A 271 10.83 -3.53 -26.72
CA ASP A 271 12.30 -3.40 -26.75
C ASP A 271 12.86 -2.97 -25.38
N LEU A 272 12.23 -3.44 -24.30
CA LEU A 272 12.53 -3.07 -22.91
C LEU A 272 13.60 -4.02 -22.34
N HIS A 273 14.73 -3.48 -21.91
CA HIS A 273 15.86 -4.29 -21.44
C HIS A 273 16.50 -3.69 -20.19
N ILE A 274 16.93 -4.56 -19.27
CA ILE A 274 17.78 -4.16 -18.14
C ILE A 274 19.25 -4.27 -18.60
N PHE A 275 19.78 -3.17 -19.14
CA PHE A 275 21.15 -3.14 -19.65
C PHE A 275 22.21 -3.09 -18.56
N TYR A 276 21.88 -2.64 -17.35
CA TYR A 276 22.85 -2.57 -16.26
C TYR A 276 22.22 -2.55 -14.87
N PHE A 277 23.02 -2.94 -13.88
CA PHE A 277 22.71 -2.76 -12.46
C PHE A 277 23.91 -2.24 -11.67
N ALA A 278 23.64 -1.64 -10.51
CA ALA A 278 24.71 -1.11 -9.64
C ALA A 278 25.43 -2.27 -8.92
N SER A 279 26.76 -2.29 -9.00
CA SER A 279 27.57 -3.28 -8.29
C SER A 279 27.58 -2.99 -6.78
N PRO A 280 27.52 -4.02 -5.92
CA PRO A 280 27.74 -3.90 -4.47
C PRO A 280 29.11 -3.32 -4.09
N PHE A 281 30.13 -3.56 -4.93
CA PHE A 281 31.54 -3.26 -4.66
C PHE A 281 32.05 -2.03 -5.41
N ASP A 282 31.14 -1.13 -5.79
CA ASP A 282 31.35 0.05 -6.64
C ASP A 282 31.31 -0.24 -8.15
N GLY A 283 30.88 0.76 -8.93
CA GLY A 283 30.70 0.68 -10.39
C GLY A 283 29.33 0.17 -10.88
N ILE A 284 29.24 -0.04 -12.20
CA ILE A 284 28.05 -0.49 -12.92
C ILE A 284 28.40 -1.80 -13.64
N MET A 285 27.59 -2.84 -13.44
CA MET A 285 27.69 -4.06 -14.24
C MET A 285 26.76 -3.95 -15.44
N ARG A 286 27.34 -4.00 -16.64
CA ARG A 286 26.62 -3.99 -17.92
C ARG A 286 26.28 -5.42 -18.35
N LEU A 287 25.07 -5.60 -18.85
CA LEU A 287 24.50 -6.86 -19.33
C LEU A 287 24.32 -6.87 -20.85
N ASP A 288 24.59 -5.74 -21.50
CA ASP A 288 24.42 -5.52 -22.94
C ASP A 288 25.68 -5.80 -23.76
N PHE A 289 26.61 -6.58 -23.20
CA PHE A 289 27.90 -6.88 -23.83
C PHE A 289 27.80 -7.84 -25.03
N ILE A 290 26.69 -8.58 -25.18
CA ILE A 290 26.38 -9.36 -26.38
C ILE A 290 25.12 -8.78 -27.00
N LYS A 291 25.20 -8.35 -28.26
CA LYS A 291 24.08 -7.85 -29.05
C LYS A 291 23.94 -8.68 -30.33
N ILE A 292 22.77 -9.27 -30.53
CA ILE A 292 22.38 -9.96 -31.75
C ILE A 292 21.26 -9.15 -32.38
N THR A 293 21.46 -8.64 -33.59
CA THR A 293 20.43 -7.90 -34.33
C THR A 293 19.88 -8.80 -35.42
N TYR A 294 18.57 -8.93 -35.48
CA TYR A 294 17.89 -9.65 -36.56
C TYR A 294 16.72 -8.84 -37.08
N GLU A 295 16.32 -9.13 -38.32
CA GLU A 295 15.29 -8.38 -39.04
C GLU A 295 14.17 -9.35 -39.43
N ILE A 296 12.94 -9.02 -39.03
CA ILE A 296 11.74 -9.80 -39.37
C ILE A 296 10.71 -8.81 -39.88
N PHE A 297 10.19 -9.02 -41.09
CA PHE A 297 9.18 -8.13 -41.72
C PHE A 297 9.59 -6.64 -41.74
N ASP A 298 10.82 -6.33 -42.16
CA ASP A 298 11.43 -4.97 -42.15
C ASP A 298 11.46 -4.29 -40.76
N MET A 299 11.23 -5.05 -39.69
CA MET A 299 11.40 -4.59 -38.32
C MET A 299 12.72 -5.13 -37.77
N LYS A 300 13.57 -4.21 -37.32
CA LYS A 300 14.82 -4.54 -36.62
C LYS A 300 14.56 -4.82 -35.15
N PHE A 301 15.00 -5.98 -34.70
CA PHE A 301 14.94 -6.42 -33.31
C PHE A 301 16.35 -6.57 -32.76
N ASN A 302 16.55 -6.08 -31.53
CA ASN A 302 17.79 -6.24 -30.80
C ASN A 302 17.56 -7.29 -29.72
N PHE A 303 18.41 -8.32 -29.69
CA PHE A 303 18.41 -9.33 -28.65
C PHE A 303 19.73 -9.27 -27.89
N PHE A 304 19.63 -9.09 -26.57
CA PHE A 304 20.75 -9.02 -25.67
C PHE A 304 20.65 -10.19 -24.70
N PRO A 305 21.20 -11.38 -25.03
CA PRO A 305 20.85 -12.62 -24.34
C PRO A 305 20.89 -12.53 -22.81
N VAL A 306 21.92 -11.88 -22.27
CA VAL A 306 22.11 -11.75 -20.82
C VAL A 306 21.17 -10.71 -20.20
N ALA A 307 21.00 -9.54 -20.83
CA ALA A 307 20.07 -8.52 -20.37
C ALA A 307 18.61 -9.01 -20.45
N ASP A 308 18.24 -9.71 -21.52
CA ASP A 308 16.89 -10.17 -21.80
C ASP A 308 16.50 -11.29 -20.83
N ILE A 309 17.38 -12.28 -20.62
CA ILE A 309 17.17 -13.34 -19.62
C ILE A 309 17.01 -12.72 -18.23
N PHE A 310 17.86 -11.76 -17.87
CA PHE A 310 17.77 -11.09 -16.57
C PHE A 310 16.46 -10.32 -16.43
N THR A 311 16.02 -9.64 -17.49
CA THR A 311 14.75 -8.90 -17.54
C THR A 311 13.56 -9.84 -17.41
N VAL A 312 13.56 -10.98 -18.10
CA VAL A 312 12.52 -12.01 -17.97
C VAL A 312 12.46 -12.54 -16.54
N ILE A 313 13.60 -12.94 -15.96
CA ILE A 313 13.65 -13.44 -14.58
C ILE A 313 13.13 -12.38 -13.61
N TRP A 314 13.53 -11.12 -13.78
CA TRP A 314 13.07 -10.02 -12.94
C TRP A 314 11.54 -9.83 -13.00
N ILE A 315 10.98 -9.75 -14.21
CA ILE A 315 9.54 -9.54 -14.39
C ILE A 315 8.77 -10.75 -13.82
N LEU A 316 9.17 -11.98 -14.14
CA LEU A 316 8.55 -13.19 -13.59
C LEU A 316 8.65 -13.26 -12.07
N TRP A 317 9.78 -12.87 -11.49
CA TRP A 317 9.97 -12.83 -10.05
C TRP A 317 8.96 -11.90 -9.38
N VAL A 318 8.87 -10.65 -9.86
CA VAL A 318 7.93 -9.65 -9.32
C VAL A 318 6.48 -10.09 -9.49
N MET A 319 6.11 -10.63 -10.65
CA MET A 319 4.77 -11.17 -10.91
C MET A 319 4.37 -12.25 -9.90
N ASN A 320 5.24 -13.23 -9.68
CA ASN A 320 4.93 -14.37 -8.81
C ASN A 320 4.95 -14.00 -7.34
N MET A 321 5.96 -13.25 -6.87
CA MET A 321 6.03 -12.88 -5.45
C MET A 321 4.83 -12.02 -5.03
N LEU A 322 4.36 -11.12 -5.90
CA LEU A 322 3.18 -10.32 -5.66
C LEU A 322 1.91 -11.18 -5.68
N SER A 323 1.81 -12.10 -6.65
CA SER A 323 0.70 -13.06 -6.70
C SER A 323 0.62 -13.95 -5.46
N TRP A 324 1.73 -14.26 -4.79
CA TRP A 324 1.72 -15.04 -3.54
C TRP A 324 1.41 -14.18 -2.30
N SER A 325 1.59 -12.86 -2.40
CA SER A 325 1.33 -11.90 -1.32
C SER A 325 -0.11 -11.35 -1.33
N ASN A 326 -1.00 -11.90 -2.17
CA ASN A 326 -2.35 -11.37 -2.38
C ASN A 326 -3.47 -12.05 -1.56
N ALA A 327 -3.11 -12.90 -0.60
CA ALA A 327 -4.07 -13.74 0.12
C ALA A 327 -4.95 -12.99 1.13
N VAL A 328 -4.47 -11.89 1.72
CA VAL A 328 -5.20 -11.12 2.75
C VAL A 328 -5.99 -9.97 2.12
N ASP A 329 -7.27 -9.89 2.50
CA ASP A 329 -8.20 -8.82 2.11
C ASP A 329 -7.58 -7.42 2.30
N GLY A 330 -7.50 -6.63 1.23
CA GLY A 330 -6.98 -5.27 1.23
C GLY A 330 -5.45 -5.15 1.22
N GLN A 331 -4.69 -6.19 1.58
CA GLN A 331 -3.23 -6.15 1.65
C GLN A 331 -2.63 -5.76 0.29
N PHE A 332 -2.98 -6.49 -0.76
CA PHE A 332 -2.40 -6.33 -2.09
C PHE A 332 -2.71 -4.97 -2.71
N SER A 333 -3.97 -4.50 -2.64
CA SER A 333 -4.38 -3.24 -3.25
C SER A 333 -3.58 -2.06 -2.70
N GLY A 334 -3.48 -1.93 -1.37
CA GLY A 334 -2.74 -0.82 -0.79
C GLY A 334 -1.23 -0.92 -1.00
N MET A 335 -0.65 -2.13 -0.91
CA MET A 335 0.79 -2.33 -1.14
C MET A 335 1.20 -1.92 -2.57
N THR A 336 0.44 -2.39 -3.56
CA THR A 336 0.71 -2.10 -4.97
C THR A 336 0.42 -0.64 -5.32
N ALA A 337 -0.63 -0.04 -4.74
CA ALA A 337 -0.89 1.39 -4.89
C ALA A 337 0.26 2.25 -4.34
N ILE A 338 0.75 1.95 -3.14
CA ILE A 338 1.88 2.65 -2.53
C ILE A 338 3.15 2.50 -3.39
N THR A 339 3.41 1.28 -3.88
CA THR A 339 4.55 1.00 -4.78
C THR A 339 4.49 1.86 -6.05
N CYS A 340 3.33 1.95 -6.68
CA CYS A 340 3.11 2.79 -7.84
C CYS A 340 3.24 4.29 -7.53
N ILE A 341 2.75 4.77 -6.37
CA ILE A 341 2.93 6.16 -5.95
C ILE A 341 4.42 6.49 -5.77
N ILE A 342 5.18 5.62 -5.11
CA ILE A 342 6.64 5.79 -4.97
C ILE A 342 7.32 5.82 -6.34
N THR A 343 6.91 4.93 -7.25
CA THR A 343 7.42 4.89 -8.63
C THR A 343 7.14 6.20 -9.37
N ALA A 344 5.94 6.77 -9.22
CA ALA A 344 5.61 8.07 -9.80
C ALA A 344 6.47 9.21 -9.24
N VAL A 345 6.73 9.21 -7.93
CA VAL A 345 7.64 10.18 -7.29
C VAL A 345 9.05 10.09 -7.85
N ILE A 346 9.56 8.88 -8.07
CA ILE A 346 10.88 8.68 -8.67
C ILE A 346 10.91 9.18 -10.11
N ALA A 347 9.92 8.80 -10.92
CA ALA A 347 9.82 9.22 -12.31
C ALA A 347 9.76 10.76 -12.43
N VAL A 348 8.99 11.45 -11.57
CA VAL A 348 8.99 12.93 -11.52
C VAL A 348 10.37 13.49 -11.17
N GLY A 349 11.10 12.85 -10.26
CA GLY A 349 12.47 13.24 -9.91
C GLY A 349 13.45 13.15 -11.09
N LEU A 350 13.20 12.26 -12.05
CA LEU A 350 14.03 12.01 -13.22
C LEU A 350 13.66 12.84 -14.46
N LEU A 351 12.61 13.66 -14.39
CA LEU A 351 12.19 14.53 -15.49
C LEU A 351 13.26 15.51 -16.00
N LYS A 352 14.27 15.81 -15.17
CA LYS A 352 15.39 16.67 -15.57
C LYS A 352 16.35 15.96 -16.55
N ILE A 353 16.35 14.63 -16.53
CA ILE A 353 17.22 13.78 -17.35
C ILE A 353 16.46 13.33 -18.61
N ASP A 354 15.20 12.94 -18.43
CA ASP A 354 14.36 12.39 -19.48
C ASP A 354 12.92 12.87 -19.32
N HIS A 355 12.43 13.59 -20.33
CA HIS A 355 11.07 14.14 -20.33
C HIS A 355 10.00 13.05 -20.46
N GLU A 356 10.33 11.88 -21.04
CA GLU A 356 9.39 10.76 -21.18
C GLU A 356 9.01 10.13 -19.84
N GLN A 357 9.77 10.40 -18.77
CA GLN A 357 9.45 9.99 -17.40
C GLN A 357 8.10 10.51 -16.92
N ILE A 358 7.54 11.55 -17.56
CA ILE A 358 6.19 12.02 -17.25
C ILE A 358 5.14 10.95 -17.57
N TYR A 359 5.36 10.16 -18.62
CA TYR A 359 4.46 9.09 -19.02
C TYR A 359 4.55 7.91 -18.05
N VAL A 360 5.74 7.60 -17.56
CA VAL A 360 5.95 6.61 -16.48
C VAL A 360 5.22 7.03 -15.22
N ALA A 361 5.36 8.31 -14.83
CA ALA A 361 4.67 8.86 -13.67
C ALA A 361 3.15 8.80 -13.82
N ARG A 362 2.61 9.14 -15.00
CA ARG A 362 1.17 9.01 -15.33
C ARG A 362 0.69 7.57 -15.22
N LEU A 363 1.35 6.63 -15.89
CA LEU A 363 0.99 5.20 -15.84
C LEU A 363 1.01 4.68 -14.41
N ALA A 364 2.02 5.05 -13.62
CA ALA A 364 2.14 4.65 -12.23
C ALA A 364 0.97 5.19 -11.38
N VAL A 365 0.62 6.48 -11.48
CA VAL A 365 -0.54 6.99 -10.72
C VAL A 365 -1.89 6.44 -11.21
N ILE A 366 -2.02 6.11 -12.51
CA ILE A 366 -3.20 5.44 -13.06
C ILE A 366 -3.34 4.03 -12.47
N ALA A 367 -2.23 3.27 -12.41
CA ALA A 367 -2.20 1.95 -11.78
C ALA A 367 -2.48 2.02 -10.27
N ALA A 368 -1.93 3.03 -9.58
CA ALA A 368 -2.23 3.29 -8.17
C ALA A 368 -3.72 3.59 -7.95
N GLY A 369 -4.30 4.45 -8.79
CA GLY A 369 -5.72 4.79 -8.76
C GLY A 369 -6.60 3.56 -8.97
N ALA A 370 -6.31 2.74 -9.99
CA ALA A 370 -7.06 1.51 -10.26
C ALA A 370 -6.96 0.51 -9.09
N SER A 371 -5.78 0.36 -8.50
CA SER A 371 -5.58 -0.52 -7.34
C SER A 371 -6.35 -0.03 -6.10
N LEU A 372 -6.31 1.28 -5.81
CA LEU A 372 -7.10 1.92 -4.75
C LEU A 372 -8.60 1.86 -5.03
N GLY A 373 -9.03 1.89 -6.29
CA GLY A 373 -10.44 1.76 -6.64
C GLY A 373 -11.02 0.36 -6.39
N LEU A 374 -10.18 -0.67 -6.37
CA LEU A 374 -10.58 -2.02 -5.96
C LEU A 374 -10.72 -2.15 -4.44
N LEU A 375 -9.99 -1.33 -3.68
CA LEU A 375 -9.85 -1.44 -2.23
C LEU A 375 -11.19 -1.42 -1.46
N PRO A 376 -12.19 -0.56 -1.76
CA PRO A 376 -13.48 -0.56 -1.05
C PRO A 376 -14.23 -1.90 -1.12
N TYR A 377 -14.01 -2.69 -2.18
CA TYR A 377 -14.64 -3.98 -2.39
C TYR A 377 -13.73 -5.16 -1.99
N ASN A 378 -12.41 -4.96 -1.99
CA ASN A 378 -11.43 -5.93 -1.56
C ASN A 378 -11.09 -5.83 -0.05
N TRP A 379 -11.52 -4.78 0.64
CA TRP A 379 -11.31 -4.60 2.08
C TRP A 379 -12.06 -5.65 2.91
N HIS A 380 -11.47 -6.08 4.01
CA HIS A 380 -12.05 -7.14 4.84
C HIS A 380 -13.41 -6.73 5.45
N PRO A 381 -14.46 -7.58 5.31
CA PRO A 381 -14.52 -8.82 4.54
C PRO A 381 -14.70 -8.57 3.03
N SER A 382 -13.82 -9.16 2.20
CA SER A 382 -13.81 -8.90 0.76
C SER A 382 -15.07 -9.41 0.05
N LYS A 383 -15.51 -8.65 -0.95
CA LYS A 383 -16.54 -9.04 -1.93
C LYS A 383 -15.93 -9.52 -3.25
N ILE A 384 -14.71 -9.08 -3.53
CA ILE A 384 -13.93 -9.49 -4.69
C ILE A 384 -12.45 -9.65 -4.30
N MET A 385 -11.82 -10.70 -4.81
CA MET A 385 -10.40 -11.00 -4.69
C MET A 385 -9.68 -10.64 -5.99
N TRP A 386 -8.38 -10.37 -5.88
CA TRP A 386 -7.53 -10.17 -7.06
C TRP A 386 -7.42 -11.44 -7.93
N GLY A 387 -7.40 -12.62 -7.31
CA GLY A 387 -7.18 -13.89 -7.99
C GLY A 387 -5.76 -14.01 -8.55
N PHE A 388 -5.54 -14.98 -9.43
CA PHE A 388 -4.23 -15.15 -10.09
C PHE A 388 -3.89 -14.00 -11.05
N GLY A 389 -4.90 -13.24 -11.49
CA GLY A 389 -4.69 -12.03 -12.30
C GLY A 389 -3.90 -10.92 -11.58
N ALA A 390 -3.61 -11.03 -10.29
CA ALA A 390 -2.62 -10.19 -9.60
C ALA A 390 -1.27 -10.11 -10.33
N THR A 391 -0.93 -11.15 -11.10
CA THR A 391 0.24 -11.17 -12.00
C THR A 391 0.25 -10.04 -13.04
N ALA A 392 -0.92 -9.53 -13.48
CA ALA A 392 -1.00 -8.39 -14.39
C ALA A 392 -0.56 -7.07 -13.72
N MET A 393 -0.93 -6.86 -12.45
CA MET A 393 -0.40 -5.74 -11.66
C MET A 393 1.09 -5.93 -11.39
N GLY A 394 1.53 -7.17 -11.15
CA GLY A 394 2.95 -7.49 -11.02
C GLY A 394 3.75 -7.12 -12.27
N LEU A 395 3.30 -7.52 -13.46
CA LEU A 395 3.93 -7.15 -14.74
C LEU A 395 3.95 -5.63 -14.91
N THR A 396 2.85 -4.95 -14.59
CA THR A 396 2.75 -3.49 -14.66
C THR A 396 3.80 -2.81 -13.79
N ILE A 397 3.93 -3.23 -12.51
CA ILE A 397 4.94 -2.70 -11.60
C ILE A 397 6.36 -3.01 -12.12
N SER A 398 6.61 -4.20 -12.65
CA SER A 398 7.93 -4.56 -13.19
C SER A 398 8.32 -3.66 -14.36
N VAL A 399 7.44 -3.49 -15.34
CA VAL A 399 7.69 -2.65 -16.51
C VAL A 399 7.89 -1.20 -16.08
N LEU A 400 7.02 -0.67 -15.22
CA LEU A 400 7.16 0.69 -14.69
C LEU A 400 8.48 0.88 -13.94
N SER A 401 8.95 -0.13 -13.20
CA SER A 401 10.23 -0.06 -12.51
C SER A 401 11.42 0.01 -13.47
N ILE A 402 11.35 -0.69 -14.60
CA ILE A 402 12.41 -0.63 -15.62
C ILE A 402 12.36 0.74 -16.32
N MET A 403 11.17 1.20 -16.70
CA MET A 403 10.97 2.49 -17.37
C MET A 403 11.37 3.69 -16.50
N ALA A 404 11.10 3.64 -15.20
CA ALA A 404 11.41 4.73 -14.26
C ALA A 404 12.92 4.90 -14.02
N GLY A 405 13.78 4.21 -14.77
CA GLY A 405 15.23 4.16 -14.52
C GLY A 405 15.58 3.62 -13.14
N THR A 406 14.59 3.13 -12.39
CA THR A 406 14.76 2.56 -11.08
C THR A 406 15.43 1.23 -11.27
N LYS A 407 16.76 1.27 -11.14
CA LYS A 407 17.60 0.08 -10.93
C LYS A 407 16.81 -0.88 -10.07
N VAL A 408 16.61 -2.10 -10.54
CA VAL A 408 15.99 -3.26 -9.87
C VAL A 408 15.99 -3.13 -8.34
N ALA A 409 17.13 -2.79 -7.75
CA ALA A 409 17.30 -2.41 -6.35
C ALA A 409 16.19 -1.58 -5.68
N VAL A 410 15.65 -0.52 -6.32
CA VAL A 410 14.62 0.33 -5.70
C VAL A 410 13.26 -0.37 -5.68
N ALA A 411 12.86 -1.01 -6.78
CA ALA A 411 11.64 -1.81 -6.81
C ALA A 411 11.75 -3.04 -5.89
N THR A 412 12.92 -3.69 -5.84
CA THR A 412 13.23 -4.76 -4.87
C THR A 412 13.14 -4.25 -3.44
N LEU A 413 13.61 -3.02 -3.17
CA LEU A 413 13.55 -2.43 -1.83
C LEU A 413 12.09 -2.16 -1.43
N VAL A 414 11.30 -1.51 -2.28
CA VAL A 414 9.88 -1.24 -2.00
C VAL A 414 9.09 -2.53 -1.79
N LEU A 415 9.42 -3.58 -2.56
CA LEU A 415 8.79 -4.90 -2.49
C LEU A 415 9.62 -5.91 -1.69
N ILE A 416 10.47 -5.45 -0.75
CA ILE A 416 11.40 -6.35 -0.07
C ILE A 416 10.67 -7.38 0.80
N VAL A 417 9.52 -7.01 1.39
CA VAL A 417 8.72 -7.93 2.21
C VAL A 417 8.18 -9.11 1.39
N PRO A 418 7.41 -8.91 0.29
CA PRO A 418 6.96 -10.03 -0.53
C PRO A 418 8.13 -10.76 -1.21
N THR A 419 9.20 -10.05 -1.58
CA THR A 419 10.43 -10.66 -2.11
C THR A 419 11.02 -11.67 -1.13
N LEU A 420 11.25 -11.27 0.12
CA LEU A 420 11.87 -12.12 1.11
C LEU A 420 10.93 -13.20 1.61
N ASP A 421 9.63 -12.93 1.73
CA ASP A 421 8.63 -13.95 2.07
C ASP A 421 8.60 -15.07 1.02
N ALA A 422 8.65 -14.71 -0.27
CA ALA A 422 8.75 -15.65 -1.37
C ALA A 422 10.07 -16.45 -1.32
N LEU A 423 11.21 -15.80 -1.13
CA LEU A 423 12.53 -16.46 -1.04
C LEU A 423 12.59 -17.43 0.14
N VAL A 424 12.23 -16.99 1.34
CA VAL A 424 12.24 -17.83 2.55
C VAL A 424 11.31 -19.02 2.38
N THR A 425 10.14 -18.82 1.76
CA THR A 425 9.19 -19.90 1.49
C THR A 425 9.75 -20.91 0.49
N ILE A 426 10.35 -20.46 -0.62
CA ILE A 426 10.99 -21.35 -1.61
C ILE A 426 12.12 -22.15 -0.96
N VAL A 427 13.04 -21.48 -0.27
CA VAL A 427 14.19 -22.13 0.40
C VAL A 427 13.71 -23.15 1.42
N ARG A 428 12.73 -22.79 2.27
CA ARG A 428 12.13 -23.71 3.24
C ARG A 428 11.55 -24.94 2.56
N ARG A 429 10.78 -24.77 1.48
CA ARG A 429 10.16 -25.90 0.76
C ARG A 429 11.21 -26.83 0.15
N ILE A 430 12.26 -26.27 -0.47
CA ILE A 430 13.38 -27.04 -1.02
C ILE A 430 14.11 -27.83 0.06
N LEU A 431 14.42 -27.20 1.20
CA LEU A 431 15.08 -27.88 2.34
C LEU A 431 14.20 -28.99 2.93
N GLN A 432 12.88 -28.84 2.88
CA GLN A 432 11.91 -29.88 3.28
C GLN A 432 11.64 -30.92 2.18
N LYS A 433 12.36 -30.89 1.04
CA LYS A 433 12.15 -31.74 -0.14
C LYS A 433 10.71 -31.67 -0.68
N LYS A 434 10.02 -30.57 -0.45
CA LYS A 434 8.69 -30.28 -0.99
C LYS A 434 8.83 -29.47 -2.27
N SER A 435 7.84 -29.58 -3.15
CA SER A 435 7.78 -28.74 -4.34
C SER A 435 7.72 -27.25 -3.96
N PRO A 436 8.48 -26.37 -4.65
CA PRO A 436 8.46 -24.94 -4.39
C PRO A 436 7.17 -24.26 -4.85
N VAL A 437 6.44 -24.83 -5.82
CA VAL A 437 5.28 -24.18 -6.47
C VAL A 437 3.93 -24.47 -5.81
N TRP A 438 3.83 -25.51 -4.98
CA TRP A 438 2.59 -25.85 -4.28
C TRP A 438 2.39 -24.97 -3.04
N GLY A 439 1.17 -24.48 -2.84
CA GLY A 439 0.83 -23.57 -1.75
C GLY A 439 0.86 -24.22 -0.36
N ASP A 440 1.27 -23.45 0.64
CA ASP A 440 1.22 -23.81 2.07
C ASP A 440 0.85 -22.58 2.91
N ARG A 441 0.65 -22.76 4.23
CA ARG A 441 0.38 -21.67 5.18
C ARG A 441 1.64 -20.99 5.73
N GLY A 442 2.80 -21.23 5.14
CA GLY A 442 4.04 -20.76 5.74
C GLY A 442 4.46 -19.34 5.34
N HIS A 443 3.65 -18.63 4.55
CA HIS A 443 3.85 -17.23 4.22
C HIS A 443 3.65 -16.32 5.44
N LEU A 444 4.34 -15.18 5.48
CA LEU A 444 4.34 -14.23 6.59
C LEU A 444 2.93 -13.81 7.02
N HIS A 445 2.06 -13.53 6.06
CA HIS A 445 0.70 -13.08 6.35
C HIS A 445 -0.11 -14.15 7.10
N HIS A 446 0.05 -15.44 6.76
CA HIS A 446 -0.59 -16.52 7.52
C HIS A 446 -0.01 -16.64 8.92
N ARG A 447 1.30 -16.52 9.08
CA ARG A 447 1.94 -16.56 10.41
C ARG A 447 1.48 -15.42 11.31
N LEU A 448 1.32 -14.21 10.76
CA LEU A 448 0.77 -13.07 11.51
C LEU A 448 -0.68 -13.34 11.94
N LEU A 449 -1.50 -13.91 11.07
CA LEU A 449 -2.87 -14.32 11.43
C LEU A 449 -2.87 -15.41 12.53
N ASP A 450 -1.97 -16.39 12.44
CA ASP A 450 -1.83 -17.46 13.43
C ASP A 450 -1.37 -16.92 14.81
N MET A 451 -0.62 -15.82 14.82
CA MET A 451 -0.25 -15.08 16.05
C MET A 451 -1.38 -14.22 16.63
N GLY A 452 -2.56 -14.20 15.99
CA GLY A 452 -3.74 -13.48 16.47
C GLY A 452 -3.92 -12.08 15.88
N PHE A 453 -3.13 -11.67 14.88
CA PHE A 453 -3.41 -10.42 14.16
C PHE A 453 -4.73 -10.54 13.38
N SER A 454 -5.47 -9.44 13.28
CA SER A 454 -6.63 -9.36 12.40
C SER A 454 -6.21 -9.20 10.93
N GLN A 455 -7.05 -9.62 9.97
CA GLN A 455 -6.76 -9.44 8.53
C GLN A 455 -6.50 -7.98 8.16
N GLN A 456 -7.29 -7.05 8.73
CA GLN A 456 -7.08 -5.61 8.54
C GLN A 456 -5.75 -5.14 9.15
N GLY A 457 -5.38 -5.66 10.32
CA GLY A 457 -4.10 -5.36 10.97
C GLY A 457 -2.91 -5.80 10.12
N VAL A 458 -2.99 -7.00 9.53
CA VAL A 458 -1.97 -7.50 8.58
C VAL A 458 -1.91 -6.61 7.35
N ALA A 459 -3.03 -6.29 6.71
CA ALA A 459 -3.06 -5.41 5.53
C ALA A 459 -2.40 -4.05 5.81
N ILE A 460 -2.80 -3.37 6.90
CA ILE A 460 -2.24 -2.06 7.29
C ILE A 460 -0.74 -2.17 7.60
N LEU A 461 -0.30 -3.24 8.28
CA LEU A 461 1.11 -3.47 8.58
C LEU A 461 1.95 -3.52 7.29
N TYR A 462 1.49 -4.27 6.28
CA TYR A 462 2.15 -4.32 4.98
C TYR A 462 2.19 -2.94 4.31
N TRP A 463 1.09 -2.17 4.36
CA TRP A 463 1.06 -0.83 3.77
C TRP A 463 2.06 0.11 4.43
N VAL A 464 2.09 0.14 5.77
CA VAL A 464 3.00 0.99 6.54
C VAL A 464 4.44 0.61 6.24
N ILE A 465 4.78 -0.69 6.26
CA ILE A 465 6.13 -1.14 5.96
C ILE A 465 6.53 -0.78 4.53
N THR A 466 5.68 -1.03 3.54
CA THR A 466 5.95 -0.67 2.13
C THR A 466 6.13 0.84 1.96
N ALA A 467 5.32 1.66 2.63
CA ALA A 467 5.45 3.12 2.58
C ALA A 467 6.76 3.60 3.23
N LEU A 468 7.10 3.10 4.42
CA LEU A 468 8.33 3.45 5.14
C LEU A 468 9.56 3.08 4.32
N ILE A 469 9.60 1.85 3.80
CA ILE A 469 10.71 1.37 2.98
C ILE A 469 10.79 2.16 1.67
N GLY A 470 9.65 2.52 1.09
CA GLY A 470 9.57 3.42 -0.05
C GLY A 470 10.18 4.79 0.19
N VAL A 471 9.87 5.42 1.32
CA VAL A 471 10.47 6.70 1.71
C VAL A 471 11.98 6.55 1.89
N ILE A 472 12.44 5.46 2.52
CA ILE A 472 13.88 5.16 2.63
C ILE A 472 14.50 5.02 1.23
N ALA A 473 13.83 4.37 0.28
CA ALA A 473 14.29 4.21 -1.09
C ALA A 473 14.47 5.54 -1.84
N LEU A 474 13.56 6.50 -1.57
CA LEU A 474 13.58 7.85 -2.11
C LEU A 474 14.71 8.69 -1.52
N LEU A 475 14.95 8.58 -0.20
CA LEU A 475 15.92 9.40 0.52
C LEU A 475 17.35 8.89 0.44
N ALA A 476 17.55 7.58 0.39
CA ALA A 476 18.88 7.00 0.30
C ALA A 476 19.51 7.30 -1.08
N SER A 477 20.84 7.30 -1.18
CA SER A 477 21.55 7.45 -2.46
C SER A 477 22.82 6.59 -2.51
N GLY A 478 23.17 6.08 -3.69
CA GLY A 478 24.40 5.30 -3.90
C GLY A 478 24.55 4.12 -2.93
N ARG A 479 25.69 4.04 -2.23
CA ARG A 479 26.00 3.00 -1.25
C ARG A 479 24.99 2.92 -0.11
N ALA A 480 24.40 4.05 0.31
CA ALA A 480 23.40 4.06 1.38
C ALA A 480 22.12 3.31 0.99
N LYS A 481 21.72 3.33 -0.30
CA LYS A 481 20.57 2.52 -0.79
C LYS A 481 20.85 1.02 -0.63
N PHE A 482 22.06 0.60 -1.01
CA PHE A 482 22.47 -0.80 -0.93
C PHE A 482 22.58 -1.27 0.53
N LEU A 483 23.17 -0.45 1.41
CA LEU A 483 23.21 -0.75 2.84
C LEU A 483 21.81 -0.81 3.45
N ALA A 484 20.91 0.12 3.11
CA ALA A 484 19.52 0.05 3.54
C ALA A 484 18.82 -1.23 3.08
N LEU A 485 19.06 -1.66 1.83
CA LEU A 485 18.57 -2.95 1.31
C LEU A 485 19.06 -4.12 2.16
N LEU A 486 20.36 -4.17 2.46
CA LEU A 486 20.95 -5.25 3.25
C LEU A 486 20.47 -5.25 4.70
N THR A 487 20.42 -4.08 5.35
CA THR A 487 19.99 -3.97 6.75
C THR A 487 18.51 -4.30 6.91
N ILE A 488 17.65 -3.67 6.12
CA ILE A 488 16.20 -3.92 6.17
C ILE A 488 15.92 -5.35 5.72
N GLY A 489 16.56 -5.79 4.64
CA GLY A 489 16.40 -7.14 4.13
C GLY A 489 16.86 -8.21 5.12
N GLY A 490 17.98 -7.97 5.82
CA GLY A 490 18.48 -8.82 6.89
C GLY A 490 17.53 -8.90 8.08
N ILE A 491 17.01 -7.75 8.55
CA ILE A 491 16.03 -7.69 9.65
C ILE A 491 14.75 -8.44 9.27
N VAL A 492 14.19 -8.16 8.10
CA VAL A 492 12.96 -8.83 7.62
C VAL A 492 13.19 -10.33 7.47
N SER A 493 14.30 -10.74 6.86
CA SER A 493 14.65 -12.17 6.71
C SER A 493 14.81 -12.86 8.06
N PHE A 494 15.50 -12.22 9.01
CA PHE A 494 15.66 -12.75 10.36
C PHE A 494 14.32 -12.95 11.06
N ILE A 495 13.43 -11.97 11.00
CA ILE A 495 12.07 -12.06 11.57
C ILE A 495 11.30 -13.21 10.90
N LEU A 496 11.33 -13.30 9.57
CA LEU A 496 10.65 -14.35 8.80
C LEU A 496 11.15 -15.75 9.18
N VAL A 497 12.46 -15.93 9.29
CA VAL A 497 13.08 -17.20 9.68
C VAL A 497 12.72 -17.53 11.14
N ALA A 498 12.85 -16.57 12.06
CA ALA A 498 12.50 -16.76 13.47
C ALA A 498 11.03 -17.14 13.68
N MET A 499 10.11 -16.51 12.94
CA MET A 499 8.68 -16.85 12.95
C MET A 499 8.42 -18.25 12.38
N ASN A 500 9.17 -18.65 11.34
CA ASN A 500 9.04 -19.99 10.77
C ASN A 500 9.59 -21.08 11.69
N LEU A 501 10.65 -20.82 12.45
CA LEU A 501 11.19 -21.75 13.45
C LEU A 501 10.28 -21.90 14.67
N LYS A 502 9.67 -20.81 15.15
CA LYS A 502 8.70 -20.85 16.27
C LYS A 502 7.34 -21.44 15.90
N GLY A 503 7.05 -21.57 14.60
CA GLY A 503 5.77 -22.03 14.07
C GLY A 503 5.51 -23.54 14.14
N GLU A 504 6.36 -24.31 14.82
CA GLU A 504 6.14 -25.71 15.21
C GLU A 504 6.03 -25.85 16.74
N PRO A 505 4.83 -25.67 17.30
CA PRO A 505 4.46 -26.49 18.45
C PRO A 505 3.04 -27.07 18.27
N ASP A 506 2.95 -28.41 18.30
CA ASP A 506 1.81 -29.18 18.81
C ASP A 506 0.39 -28.99 18.24
N LYS A 507 0.22 -28.98 16.91
CA LYS A 507 -1.11 -29.25 16.30
C LYS A 507 -1.18 -30.45 15.35
N LEU A 508 -0.07 -31.17 15.14
CA LEU A 508 -0.02 -32.41 14.36
C LEU A 508 -0.27 -33.69 15.19
N LYS A 509 -0.59 -33.58 16.49
CA LYS A 509 -0.88 -34.74 17.37
C LYS A 509 -2.38 -35.05 17.57
N LEU A 510 -3.30 -34.40 16.84
CA LEU A 510 -4.75 -34.66 16.96
C LEU A 510 -5.41 -35.16 15.68
N GLN A 511 -4.63 -35.71 14.75
CA GLN A 511 -5.15 -36.49 13.63
C GLN A 511 -4.37 -37.79 13.52
N GLU A 512 -4.38 -38.59 14.58
CA GLU A 512 -4.32 -40.04 14.37
C GLU A 512 -5.64 -40.44 13.71
N PRO A 513 -5.63 -41.17 12.58
CA PRO A 513 -6.85 -41.79 12.10
C PRO A 513 -7.29 -42.82 13.15
N ALA A 514 -8.51 -42.65 13.67
CA ALA A 514 -9.21 -43.78 14.25
C ALA A 514 -9.30 -44.87 13.17
N LYS A 515 -8.91 -46.08 13.57
CA LYS A 515 -8.74 -47.30 12.77
C LYS A 515 -9.74 -47.51 11.64
#